data_AF-A0A8B8BWA0-F1
#
_entry.id   AF-A0A8B8BWA0-F1
#
_cell.length_a   1.000
_cell.length_b   1.000
_cell.length_c   1.000
_cell.angle_alpha   90.00
_cell.angle_beta   90.00
_cell.angle_gamma   90.00
#
_symmetry.space_group_name_H-M   'P 1'
#
loop_
_entity.id
_entity.type
_entity.pdbx_description
1 polymer ?
#
loop_
_entity_poly.entity_id
_entity_poly.type
_entity_poly.pdbx_seq_one_letter_code
_entity_poly.pdbx_strand_id
1 'polypeptide(L)'
;MSYWDLSRDDNIKGIAEETSLSMKPDDCETGDVFRSPPVLSREQAELLQSIDEVIVQKFPNDSFVGNIFEEKGLTHVGKEIKSLSKEVPVLHNPDIYQRTRSFKPGAVLIYEVEVAFQNGDFNITKENTISAENFLRSRRDYNPRVILVKSDPALKEYAKSFVFRKYRDVISMGNTFVQHETDDCQFSKLSGLYSASFICDQVRLITEVKPPESTVYFGDALFLTRQFISHICYGVILKKDNLDVGSVEHAPYRCTSHKSLNQLRQNLEEQTIHKICSSLKFKHNLGCITSHILEKILLKAVADLRSEDMDSCKGKVALPVDVNSKEWRLGVADALFTLLKEKNKVLTNPFKELYQELQSNLELVCARIESYKNLCHQNSLSECKYTIRKMYSLLSFL
;
A
#
# COMPACT_ATOMS: atom_id res chain seq x y z
N MET A 1 -42.58 34.24 7.32
CA MET A 1 -41.96 33.18 8.13
C MET A 1 -40.47 33.47 8.21
N SER A 2 -40.02 33.79 9.42
CA SER A 2 -38.72 34.33 9.86
C SER A 2 -37.53 33.44 9.47
N TYR A 3 -36.45 33.97 8.89
CA TYR A 3 -35.30 34.63 9.55
C TYR A 3 -34.58 33.72 10.55
N TRP A 4 -33.41 33.22 10.17
CA TRP A 4 -32.26 33.05 11.06
C TRP A 4 -31.00 33.41 10.28
N ASP A 5 -30.49 34.59 10.63
CA ASP A 5 -29.17 35.12 10.35
C ASP A 5 -28.34 34.84 11.61
N LEU A 6 -27.18 34.21 11.47
CA LEU A 6 -26.19 34.09 12.54
C LEU A 6 -24.78 34.21 11.95
N SER A 7 -24.34 35.47 11.89
CA SER A 7 -22.96 35.86 12.07
C SER A 7 -22.43 35.40 13.44
N ARG A 8 -21.35 34.64 13.45
CA ARG A 8 -20.29 34.55 14.48
C ARG A 8 -19.02 34.21 13.69
N ASP A 9 -18.09 35.15 13.47
CA ASP A 9 -17.09 35.63 14.42
C ASP A 9 -16.78 34.64 15.54
N ASP A 10 -15.88 33.71 15.24
CA ASP A 10 -14.94 33.14 16.19
C ASP A 10 -13.58 32.92 15.48
N ASN A 11 -12.74 33.95 15.61
CA ASN A 11 -11.31 33.90 15.93
C ASN A 11 -10.68 32.48 15.99
N ILE A 12 -10.31 31.92 14.83
CA ILE A 12 -9.35 30.82 14.77
C ILE A 12 -7.98 31.43 14.46
N LYS A 13 -7.19 31.60 15.53
CA LYS A 13 -5.75 31.82 15.47
C LYS A 13 -5.12 30.82 14.49
N GLY A 14 -4.32 31.35 13.57
CA GLY A 14 -3.58 30.58 12.58
C GLY A 14 -2.85 29.40 13.22
N ILE A 15 -3.21 28.20 12.75
CA ILE A 15 -2.32 27.06 12.83
C ILE A 15 -1.38 27.25 11.65
N ALA A 16 -0.12 27.54 11.98
CA ALA A 16 0.95 27.60 11.00
C ALA A 16 1.01 26.27 10.26
N GLU A 17 1.11 26.35 8.94
CA GLU A 17 1.56 25.25 8.10
C GLU A 17 2.89 24.76 8.66
N GLU A 18 2.89 23.57 9.27
CA GLU A 18 4.11 22.81 9.46
C GLU A 18 4.62 22.44 8.07
N THR A 19 5.50 23.31 7.58
CA THR A 19 6.43 23.02 6.51
C THR A 19 7.12 21.72 6.88
N SER A 20 6.84 20.67 6.11
CA SER A 20 7.54 19.39 6.15
C SER A 20 8.99 19.63 5.77
N LEU A 21 9.78 20.03 6.77
CA LEU A 21 11.22 20.01 6.74
C LEU A 21 11.63 18.56 6.56
N SER A 22 11.98 18.24 5.31
CA SER A 22 12.79 17.09 4.92
C SER A 22 14.07 17.09 5.76
N MET A 23 14.00 16.45 6.92
CA MET A 23 15.20 16.07 7.65
C MET A 23 15.80 14.88 6.91
N LYS A 24 16.95 15.13 6.29
CA LYS A 24 17.85 14.07 5.88
C LYS A 24 18.10 13.16 7.09
N PRO A 25 18.18 11.83 6.91
CA PRO A 25 18.51 10.95 8.03
C PRO A 25 19.89 11.35 8.55
N ASP A 26 19.96 11.69 9.84
CA ASP A 26 21.23 11.73 10.55
C ASP A 26 21.84 10.32 10.52
N ASP A 27 23.04 10.23 9.95
CA ASP A 27 23.90 9.05 9.97
C ASP A 27 24.46 8.87 11.39
N CYS A 28 23.58 8.52 12.35
CA CYS A 28 24.04 7.97 13.62
C CYS A 28 24.38 6.49 13.40
N GLU A 29 25.68 6.20 13.36
CA GLU A 29 26.24 4.85 13.37
C GLU A 29 25.78 4.07 14.61
N THR A 30 24.66 3.35 14.50
CA THR A 30 24.31 2.27 15.43
C THR A 30 25.00 0.99 14.99
N GLY A 31 26.29 0.87 15.31
CA GLY A 31 26.99 -0.41 15.27
C GLY A 31 26.30 -1.41 16.21
N ASP A 32 26.19 -2.67 15.81
CA ASP A 32 25.70 -3.83 16.58
C ASP A 32 24.19 -4.10 16.73
N VAL A 33 23.27 -3.26 16.22
CA VAL A 33 21.82 -3.55 16.39
C VAL A 33 21.28 -4.59 15.38
N PHE A 34 21.98 -4.81 14.26
CA PHE A 34 21.55 -5.69 13.18
C PHE A 34 22.52 -6.85 12.99
N ARG A 35 22.17 -8.03 13.50
CA ARG A 35 22.74 -9.29 13.01
C ARG A 35 21.75 -9.88 12.03
N SER A 36 22.09 -9.82 10.75
CA SER A 36 21.29 -10.42 9.69
C SER A 36 21.89 -11.78 9.35
N PRO A 37 21.32 -12.90 9.85
CA PRO A 37 21.79 -14.23 9.43
C PRO A 37 21.63 -14.38 7.91
N PRO A 38 22.46 -15.19 7.22
CA PRO A 38 22.22 -15.54 5.82
C PRO A 38 20.96 -16.39 5.70
N VAL A 39 20.16 -16.09 4.68
CA VAL A 39 18.71 -16.06 4.91
C VAL A 39 17.89 -17.18 4.28
N LEU A 40 18.37 -17.98 3.33
CA LEU A 40 17.43 -18.89 2.62
C LEU A 40 17.97 -20.26 2.31
N SER A 41 17.07 -21.24 2.39
CA SER A 41 17.21 -22.43 1.56
C SER A 41 17.03 -22.04 0.09
N ARG A 42 17.76 -22.73 -0.80
CA ARG A 42 17.64 -22.55 -2.25
C ARG A 42 16.19 -22.57 -2.74
N GLU A 43 15.37 -23.43 -2.15
CA GLU A 43 13.95 -23.60 -2.46
C GLU A 43 13.15 -22.30 -2.23
N GLN A 44 13.46 -21.56 -1.16
CA GLN A 44 12.76 -20.29 -0.87
C GLN A 44 13.17 -19.20 -1.85
N ALA A 45 14.46 -19.13 -2.23
CA ALA A 45 14.93 -18.16 -3.22
C ALA A 45 14.29 -18.41 -4.60
N GLU A 46 14.25 -19.68 -5.05
CA GLU A 46 13.61 -20.09 -6.30
C GLU A 46 12.09 -19.79 -6.28
N LEU A 47 11.42 -20.02 -5.16
CA LEU A 47 10.00 -19.71 -4.99
C LEU A 47 9.73 -18.20 -5.06
N LEU A 48 10.51 -17.39 -4.34
CA LEU A 48 10.40 -15.94 -4.34
C LEU A 48 10.67 -15.36 -5.73
N GLN A 49 11.65 -15.90 -6.44
CA GLN A 49 11.94 -15.54 -7.82
C GLN A 49 10.78 -15.89 -8.76
N SER A 50 10.17 -17.07 -8.62
CA SER A 50 9.02 -17.46 -9.45
C SER A 50 7.81 -16.52 -9.27
N ILE A 51 7.62 -15.98 -8.07
CA ILE A 51 6.56 -15.02 -7.77
C ILE A 51 6.87 -13.67 -8.42
N ASP A 52 8.11 -13.19 -8.29
CA ASP A 52 8.57 -11.96 -8.95
C ASP A 52 8.41 -12.07 -10.47
N GLU A 53 8.82 -13.20 -11.06
CA GLU A 53 8.67 -13.46 -12.50
C GLU A 53 7.21 -13.46 -12.93
N VAL A 54 6.30 -14.08 -12.17
CA VAL A 54 4.86 -14.06 -12.47
C VAL A 54 4.28 -12.65 -12.31
N ILE A 55 4.66 -11.91 -11.26
CA ILE A 55 4.23 -10.52 -11.05
C ILE A 55 4.71 -9.66 -12.23
N VAL A 56 5.98 -9.74 -12.60
CA VAL A 56 6.57 -8.95 -13.69
C VAL A 56 6.00 -9.34 -15.06
N GLN A 57 5.80 -10.63 -15.34
CA GLN A 57 5.27 -11.10 -16.62
C GLN A 57 3.79 -10.78 -16.81
N LYS A 58 2.98 -10.85 -15.74
CA LYS A 58 1.53 -10.61 -15.82
C LYS A 58 1.13 -9.17 -15.56
N PHE A 59 1.97 -8.42 -14.86
CA PHE A 59 1.80 -7.00 -14.61
C PHE A 59 3.00 -6.23 -15.16
N PRO A 60 3.17 -6.19 -16.50
CA PRO A 60 4.15 -5.29 -17.07
C PRO A 60 3.83 -3.88 -16.58
N ASN A 61 4.86 -3.08 -16.28
CA ASN A 61 4.71 -1.72 -15.75
C ASN A 61 3.80 -0.86 -16.65
N ASP A 62 3.76 -1.17 -17.94
CA ASP A 62 2.96 -0.48 -18.94
C ASP A 62 1.47 -0.86 -18.91
N SER A 63 1.11 -1.93 -18.19
CA SER A 63 -0.29 -2.33 -18.03
C SER A 63 -1.04 -1.41 -17.07
N PHE A 64 -2.35 -1.30 -17.30
CA PHE A 64 -3.24 -0.56 -16.42
C PHE A 64 -3.17 -1.03 -14.96
N VAL A 65 -3.17 -2.35 -14.77
CA VAL A 65 -3.08 -2.99 -13.47
C VAL A 65 -1.70 -2.79 -12.85
N GLY A 66 -0.61 -2.92 -13.63
CA GLY A 66 0.75 -2.65 -13.17
C GLY A 66 0.92 -1.25 -12.57
N ASN A 67 0.34 -0.23 -13.22
CA ASN A 67 0.35 1.14 -12.70
C ASN A 67 -0.42 1.31 -11.38
N ILE A 68 -1.58 0.66 -11.22
CA ILE A 68 -2.34 0.69 -9.95
C ILE A 68 -1.51 0.01 -8.85
N PHE A 69 -0.86 -1.10 -9.18
CA PHE A 69 0.03 -1.80 -8.25
C PHE A 69 1.22 -0.93 -7.85
N GLU A 70 1.77 -0.14 -8.78
CA GLU A 70 2.87 0.78 -8.49
C GLU A 70 2.46 1.95 -7.60
N GLU A 71 1.37 2.66 -7.93
CA GLU A 71 0.83 3.76 -7.12
C GLU A 71 0.41 3.31 -5.72
N LYS A 72 -0.02 2.05 -5.57
CA LYS A 72 -0.40 1.48 -4.27
C LYS A 72 0.76 0.88 -3.48
N GLY A 73 1.97 0.98 -4.00
CA GLY A 73 3.15 0.40 -3.34
C GLY A 73 3.14 -1.13 -3.32
N LEU A 74 2.25 -1.79 -4.06
CA LEU A 74 2.25 -3.24 -4.21
C LEU A 74 3.49 -3.73 -4.99
N THR A 75 4.04 -2.90 -5.89
CA THR A 75 5.35 -3.18 -6.50
C THR A 75 6.51 -3.04 -5.52
N HIS A 76 6.44 -2.09 -4.58
CA HIS A 76 7.42 -1.96 -3.49
C HIS A 76 7.38 -3.19 -2.60
N VAL A 77 6.19 -3.67 -2.31
CA VAL A 77 5.94 -4.92 -1.62
C VAL A 77 6.52 -6.14 -2.35
N GLY A 78 6.35 -6.26 -3.67
CA GLY A 78 6.99 -7.33 -4.45
C GLY A 78 8.51 -7.25 -4.39
N LYS A 79 9.08 -6.03 -4.45
CA LYS A 79 10.50 -5.78 -4.23
C LYS A 79 10.93 -6.11 -2.80
N GLU A 80 10.08 -5.90 -1.79
CA GLU A 80 10.35 -6.26 -0.40
C GLU A 80 10.36 -7.78 -0.23
N ILE A 81 9.37 -8.49 -0.79
CA ILE A 81 9.38 -9.95 -0.89
C ILE A 81 10.69 -10.44 -1.54
N LYS A 82 11.09 -9.81 -2.65
CA LYS A 82 12.37 -10.11 -3.30
C LYS A 82 13.57 -9.74 -2.43
N SER A 83 13.50 -8.70 -1.61
CA SER A 83 14.58 -8.36 -0.67
C SER A 83 14.72 -9.40 0.45
N LEU A 84 13.62 -10.07 0.84
CA LEU A 84 13.66 -11.24 1.72
C LEU A 84 14.41 -12.41 1.09
N SER A 85 14.60 -12.41 -0.24
CA SER A 85 15.50 -13.36 -0.92
C SER A 85 16.99 -13.10 -0.63
N LYS A 86 17.31 -11.98 0.01
CA LYS A 86 18.68 -11.53 0.29
C LYS A 86 18.94 -11.45 1.78
N GLU A 87 18.01 -10.87 2.53
CA GLU A 87 18.20 -10.56 3.95
C GLU A 87 16.84 -10.53 4.70
N VAL A 88 16.80 -11.08 5.91
CA VAL A 88 15.64 -10.99 6.82
C VAL A 88 15.97 -9.96 7.88
N PRO A 89 15.16 -8.91 8.04
CA PRO A 89 15.36 -7.96 9.12
C PRO A 89 15.06 -8.65 10.45
N VAL A 90 16.11 -8.94 11.20
CA VAL A 90 16.07 -9.53 12.55
C VAL A 90 16.40 -8.45 13.57
N LEU A 91 15.52 -8.28 14.56
CA LEU A 91 15.60 -7.22 15.56
C LEU A 91 15.68 -7.81 16.97
N HIS A 92 16.86 -7.75 17.59
CA HIS A 92 17.12 -8.26 18.94
C HIS A 92 16.67 -7.29 20.06
N ASN A 93 16.45 -6.01 19.73
CA ASN A 93 16.01 -4.98 20.67
C ASN A 93 14.93 -4.08 20.05
N PRO A 94 13.65 -4.52 20.06
CA PRO A 94 12.58 -3.77 19.41
C PRO A 94 12.21 -2.47 20.13
N ASP A 95 12.57 -2.26 21.40
CA ASP A 95 12.19 -1.05 22.14
C ASP A 95 12.97 0.18 21.67
N ILE A 96 14.23 0.00 21.28
CA ILE A 96 15.03 1.06 20.65
C ILE A 96 14.46 1.42 19.28
N TYR A 97 14.06 0.41 18.51
CA TYR A 97 13.53 0.60 17.16
C TYR A 97 12.14 1.24 17.16
N GLN A 98 11.33 0.95 18.18
CA GLN A 98 10.01 1.54 18.40
C GLN A 98 10.00 3.05 18.49
N ARG A 99 11.03 3.63 19.09
CA ARG A 99 11.08 5.08 19.33
C ARG A 99 11.45 5.87 18.08
N THR A 100 12.00 5.20 17.06
CA THR A 100 12.61 5.86 15.91
C THR A 100 11.92 5.51 14.60
N ARG A 101 11.32 4.31 14.44
CA ARG A 101 10.72 3.86 13.17
C ARG A 101 9.53 2.90 13.34
N SER A 102 8.58 2.96 12.40
CA SER A 102 7.59 1.90 12.21
C SER A 102 8.26 0.61 11.73
N PHE A 103 7.80 -0.53 12.21
CA PHE A 103 8.36 -1.82 11.82
C PHE A 103 7.87 -2.20 10.43
N LYS A 104 8.78 -2.72 9.61
CA LYS A 104 8.42 -3.32 8.34
C LYS A 104 7.66 -4.63 8.59
N PRO A 105 6.56 -4.90 7.87
CA PRO A 105 5.93 -6.22 7.87
C PRO A 105 6.97 -7.32 7.59
N GLY A 106 6.85 -8.44 8.30
CA GLY A 106 7.79 -9.55 8.21
C GLY A 106 9.09 -9.41 9.00
N ALA A 107 9.40 -8.26 9.59
CA ALA A 107 10.55 -8.15 10.49
C ALA A 107 10.39 -9.10 11.69
N VAL A 108 11.42 -9.90 11.94
CA VAL A 108 11.44 -10.91 13.00
C VAL A 108 11.94 -10.25 14.27
N LEU A 109 11.12 -10.26 15.30
CA LEU A 109 11.49 -9.73 16.61
C LEU A 109 12.07 -10.87 17.44
N ILE A 110 13.25 -10.67 18.03
CA ILE A 110 13.92 -11.69 18.85
C ILE A 110 13.92 -11.29 20.32
N TYR A 111 13.55 -12.25 21.16
CA TYR A 111 13.75 -12.23 22.60
C TYR A 111 14.70 -13.38 22.97
N GLU A 112 15.93 -13.05 23.37
CA GLU A 112 16.93 -14.06 23.68
C GLU A 112 16.79 -14.58 25.11
N VAL A 113 16.92 -15.90 25.26
CA VAL A 113 16.87 -16.61 26.54
C VAL A 113 17.98 -17.67 26.57
N GLU A 114 18.88 -17.58 27.55
CA GLU A 114 19.89 -18.62 27.80
C GLU A 114 19.39 -19.57 28.89
N VAL A 115 19.39 -20.88 28.57
CA VAL A 115 18.92 -21.95 29.44
C VAL A 115 20.08 -22.90 29.73
N ALA A 116 20.29 -23.22 31.01
CA ALA A 116 21.25 -24.22 31.44
C ALA A 116 20.58 -25.27 32.33
N PHE A 117 21.09 -26.51 32.26
CA PHE A 117 20.70 -27.57 33.17
C PHE A 117 21.69 -27.60 34.35
N GLN A 118 21.22 -27.27 35.54
CA GLN A 118 22.03 -27.15 36.75
C GLN A 118 21.26 -27.73 37.93
N ASN A 119 21.95 -28.48 38.79
CA ASN A 119 21.36 -29.09 40.00
C ASN A 119 20.13 -29.98 39.71
N GLY A 120 20.11 -30.64 38.56
CA GLY A 120 19.01 -31.54 38.17
C GLY A 120 17.78 -30.83 37.58
N ASP A 121 17.82 -29.51 37.34
CA ASP A 121 16.72 -28.76 36.74
C ASP A 121 17.18 -27.73 35.69
N PHE A 122 16.26 -27.31 34.83
CA PHE A 122 16.48 -26.25 33.85
C PHE A 122 16.24 -24.88 34.47
N ASN A 123 17.20 -23.97 34.29
CA ASN A 123 17.10 -22.60 34.77
C ASN A 123 17.41 -21.61 33.63
N ILE A 124 16.70 -20.48 33.63
CA ILE A 124 17.10 -19.33 32.79
C ILE A 124 18.30 -18.69 33.48
N THR A 125 19.43 -18.66 32.78
CA THR A 125 20.68 -18.09 33.30
C THR A 125 20.88 -16.65 32.84
N LYS A 126 20.30 -16.30 31.69
CA LYS A 126 20.30 -14.95 31.16
C LYS A 126 19.06 -14.73 30.30
N GLU A 127 18.52 -13.53 30.37
CA GLU A 127 17.42 -13.08 29.52
C GLU A 127 17.68 -11.66 29.03
N ASN A 128 17.03 -11.31 27.92
CA ASN A 128 17.07 -9.96 27.39
C ASN A 128 16.61 -8.94 28.45
N THR A 129 17.20 -7.74 28.45
CA THR A 129 16.90 -6.69 29.46
C THR A 129 15.49 -6.09 29.33
N ILE A 130 14.83 -6.32 28.19
CA ILE A 130 13.44 -5.93 27.94
C ILE A 130 12.53 -6.91 28.67
N SER A 131 11.48 -6.41 29.35
CA SER A 131 10.48 -7.29 29.96
C SER A 131 9.85 -8.22 28.90
N ALA A 132 9.88 -9.52 29.14
CA ALA A 132 9.19 -10.52 28.31
C ALA A 132 7.72 -10.16 28.09
N GLU A 133 7.06 -9.57 29.10
CA GLU A 133 5.67 -9.13 28.98
C GLU A 133 5.51 -8.00 27.96
N ASN A 134 6.40 -7.01 27.95
CA ASN A 134 6.31 -5.89 27.01
C ASN A 134 6.55 -6.35 25.56
N PHE A 135 7.55 -7.21 25.38
CA PHE A 135 7.87 -7.80 24.08
C PHE A 135 6.67 -8.60 23.54
N LEU A 136 6.08 -9.47 24.37
CA LEU A 136 5.04 -10.40 23.98
C LEU A 136 3.62 -9.81 23.96
N ARG A 137 3.35 -8.74 24.71
CA ARG A 137 2.04 -8.06 24.73
C ARG A 137 1.87 -6.98 23.67
N SER A 138 2.94 -6.51 23.04
CA SER A 138 2.79 -5.64 21.87
C SER A 138 1.84 -6.33 20.86
N ARG A 139 0.95 -5.64 20.15
CA ARG A 139 0.15 -6.27 19.08
C ARG A 139 0.70 -5.79 17.76
N ARG A 140 1.31 -6.71 17.02
CA ARG A 140 1.88 -6.44 15.70
C ARG A 140 1.55 -7.59 14.80
N ASP A 141 0.46 -7.41 14.08
CA ASP A 141 -0.23 -8.50 13.40
C ASP A 141 0.61 -9.09 12.27
N TYR A 142 1.63 -8.37 11.80
CA TYR A 142 2.52 -8.78 10.69
C TYR A 142 4.00 -8.91 11.06
N ASN A 143 4.35 -8.97 12.35
CA ASN A 143 5.74 -9.19 12.78
C ASN A 143 5.83 -10.47 13.63
N PRO A 144 6.47 -11.54 13.13
CA PRO A 144 6.69 -12.73 13.93
C PRO A 144 7.62 -12.44 15.10
N ARG A 145 7.33 -13.04 16.24
CA ARG A 145 8.16 -12.98 17.45
C ARG A 145 8.81 -14.32 17.69
N VAL A 146 10.09 -14.31 17.98
CA VAL A 146 10.82 -15.53 18.31
C VAL A 146 11.49 -15.37 19.66
N ILE A 147 11.18 -16.30 20.57
CA ILE A 147 11.98 -16.54 21.75
C ILE A 147 13.14 -17.43 21.29
N LEU A 148 14.33 -16.84 21.18
CA LEU A 148 15.54 -17.52 20.77
C LEU A 148 16.22 -18.14 22.00
N VAL A 149 16.15 -19.47 22.08
CA VAL A 149 16.71 -20.27 23.16
C VAL A 149 18.15 -20.62 22.83
N LYS A 150 19.07 -20.24 23.71
CA LYS A 150 20.48 -20.63 23.67
C LYS A 150 20.71 -21.64 24.79
N SER A 151 21.16 -22.83 24.44
CA SER A 151 21.42 -23.92 25.38
C SER A 151 22.34 -24.97 24.75
N ASP A 152 22.72 -25.98 25.52
CA ASP A 152 23.41 -27.15 24.96
C ASP A 152 22.56 -27.77 23.82
N PRO A 153 23.11 -27.94 22.59
CA PRO A 153 22.40 -28.56 21.48
C PRO A 153 21.82 -29.95 21.79
N ALA A 154 22.45 -30.73 22.68
CA ALA A 154 21.96 -32.03 23.12
C ALA A 154 20.66 -31.91 23.96
N LEU A 155 20.44 -30.75 24.57
CA LEU A 155 19.28 -30.45 25.42
C LEU A 155 18.24 -29.56 24.72
N LYS A 156 18.42 -29.25 23.42
CA LYS A 156 17.61 -28.26 22.70
C LYS A 156 16.10 -28.43 22.88
N GLU A 157 15.59 -29.67 22.78
CA GLU A 157 14.15 -29.93 22.86
C GLU A 157 13.60 -29.71 24.27
N TYR A 158 14.39 -30.06 25.28
CA TYR A 158 14.05 -29.86 26.68
C TYR A 158 14.09 -28.36 27.04
N ALA A 159 15.14 -27.65 26.61
CA ALA A 159 15.27 -26.22 26.83
C ALA A 159 14.12 -25.43 26.19
N LYS A 160 13.78 -25.73 24.92
CA LYS A 160 12.62 -25.11 24.25
C LYS A 160 11.30 -25.43 24.97
N SER A 161 11.11 -26.67 25.41
CA SER A 161 9.90 -27.06 26.16
C SER A 161 9.79 -26.32 27.50
N PHE A 162 10.90 -26.17 28.22
CA PHE A 162 10.98 -25.41 29.45
C PHE A 162 10.62 -23.93 29.23
N VAL A 163 11.23 -23.29 28.24
CA VAL A 163 10.92 -21.90 27.84
C VAL A 163 9.46 -21.75 27.45
N PHE A 164 8.92 -22.66 26.63
CA PHE A 164 7.52 -22.64 26.22
C PHE A 164 6.57 -22.69 27.43
N ARG A 165 6.84 -23.55 28.41
CA ARG A 165 6.02 -23.65 29.63
C ARG A 165 6.11 -22.38 30.46
N LYS A 166 7.31 -21.83 30.64
CA LYS A 166 7.54 -20.60 31.41
C LYS A 166 6.82 -19.40 30.80
N TYR A 167 6.79 -19.30 29.47
CA TYR A 167 6.17 -18.18 28.75
C TYR A 167 4.81 -18.55 28.13
N ARG A 168 4.13 -19.59 28.62
CA ARG A 168 2.91 -20.11 28.00
C ARG A 168 1.80 -19.05 27.87
N ASP A 169 1.61 -18.27 28.93
CA ASP A 169 0.52 -17.28 29.03
C ASP A 169 0.70 -16.08 28.09
N VAL A 170 1.92 -15.90 27.59
CA VAL A 170 2.32 -14.80 26.70
C VAL A 170 2.58 -15.27 25.27
N ILE A 171 2.88 -16.57 25.06
CA ILE A 171 3.01 -17.19 23.72
C ILE A 171 1.66 -17.40 23.04
N SER A 172 0.53 -17.40 23.77
CA SER A 172 -0.81 -17.69 23.24
C SER A 172 -1.33 -16.71 22.16
N MET A 173 -0.54 -15.71 21.73
CA MET A 173 -0.93 -14.67 20.77
C MET A 173 -0.72 -15.02 19.28
N GLY A 174 -0.52 -16.28 18.91
CA GLY A 174 -0.57 -16.76 17.52
C GLY A 174 0.62 -16.40 16.61
N ASN A 175 1.38 -15.35 16.92
CA ASN A 175 2.56 -14.91 16.18
C ASN A 175 3.90 -15.07 16.93
N THR A 176 3.89 -15.80 18.05
CA THR A 176 5.07 -16.04 18.87
C THR A 176 5.55 -17.48 18.73
N PHE A 177 6.85 -17.65 18.51
CA PHE A 177 7.52 -18.91 18.25
C PHE A 177 8.68 -19.11 19.23
N VAL A 178 9.01 -20.37 19.53
CA VAL A 178 10.18 -20.73 20.33
C VAL A 178 11.15 -21.49 19.42
N GLN A 179 12.37 -20.99 19.28
CA GLN A 179 13.42 -21.60 18.43
C GLN A 179 14.71 -21.73 19.20
N HIS A 180 15.44 -22.81 18.98
CA HIS A 180 16.80 -22.95 19.45
C HIS A 180 17.77 -22.28 18.48
N GLU A 181 18.91 -21.78 18.95
CA GLU A 181 19.93 -21.16 18.10
C GLU A 181 20.52 -22.08 17.03
N THR A 182 20.38 -23.40 17.23
CA THR A 182 20.79 -24.43 16.26
C THR A 182 19.65 -24.94 15.38
N ASP A 183 18.45 -24.37 15.46
CA ASP A 183 17.36 -24.74 14.55
C ASP A 183 17.64 -24.19 13.15
N ASP A 184 17.44 -25.00 12.11
CA ASP A 184 17.64 -24.57 10.72
C ASP A 184 16.74 -23.38 10.37
N CYS A 185 17.33 -22.39 9.71
CA CYS A 185 16.85 -21.04 9.37
C CYS A 185 15.32 -20.88 9.19
N GLN A 186 14.56 -20.88 10.29
CA GLN A 186 13.11 -20.71 10.29
C GLN A 186 12.71 -19.22 10.22
N PHE A 187 13.64 -18.31 10.49
CA PHE A 187 13.38 -16.87 10.51
C PHE A 187 12.92 -16.35 9.15
N SER A 188 13.49 -16.84 8.05
CA SER A 188 13.09 -16.43 6.70
C SER A 188 11.73 -16.98 6.30
N LYS A 189 11.40 -18.21 6.68
CA LYS A 189 10.05 -18.78 6.48
C LYS A 189 9.00 -17.97 7.22
N LEU A 190 9.28 -17.61 8.48
CA LEU A 190 8.38 -16.77 9.28
C LEU A 190 8.27 -15.37 8.69
N SER A 191 9.39 -14.73 8.38
CA SER A 191 9.41 -13.40 7.77
C SER A 191 8.63 -13.36 6.46
N GLY A 192 8.87 -14.34 5.60
CA GLY A 192 8.16 -14.53 4.34
C GLY A 192 6.66 -14.73 4.54
N LEU A 193 6.27 -15.65 5.43
CA LEU A 193 4.86 -15.92 5.74
C LEU A 193 4.11 -14.66 6.18
N TYR A 194 4.67 -13.89 7.11
CA TYR A 194 4.01 -12.70 7.66
C TYR A 194 4.03 -11.52 6.70
N SER A 195 5.10 -11.37 5.91
CA SER A 195 5.14 -10.39 4.81
C SER A 195 4.05 -10.72 3.79
N ALA A 196 4.01 -11.98 3.31
CA ALA A 196 2.99 -12.44 2.38
C ALA A 196 1.57 -12.27 2.93
N SER A 197 1.36 -12.53 4.22
CA SER A 197 0.07 -12.34 4.89
C SER A 197 -0.37 -10.87 4.86
N PHE A 198 0.53 -9.95 5.22
CA PHE A 198 0.26 -8.51 5.13
C PHE A 198 -0.22 -8.11 3.73
N ILE A 199 0.46 -8.62 2.71
CA ILE A 199 0.18 -8.27 1.32
C ILE A 199 -1.14 -8.87 0.87
N CYS A 200 -1.40 -10.12 1.23
CA CYS A 200 -2.68 -10.77 0.96
C CYS A 200 -3.82 -9.95 1.57
N ASP A 201 -3.65 -9.47 2.79
CA ASP A 201 -4.65 -8.63 3.44
C ASP A 201 -4.79 -7.26 2.75
N GLN A 202 -3.68 -6.63 2.31
CA GLN A 202 -3.76 -5.41 1.50
C GLN A 202 -4.50 -5.63 0.19
N VAL A 203 -4.20 -6.70 -0.53
CA VAL A 203 -4.87 -7.04 -1.80
C VAL A 203 -6.34 -7.41 -1.55
N ARG A 204 -6.66 -8.07 -0.44
CA ARG A 204 -8.05 -8.40 -0.05
C ARG A 204 -8.85 -7.15 0.30
N LEU A 205 -8.27 -6.22 1.05
CA LEU A 205 -8.89 -4.92 1.31
C LEU A 205 -9.19 -4.17 0.02
N ILE A 206 -8.35 -4.34 -1.00
CA ILE A 206 -8.56 -3.78 -2.34
C ILE A 206 -9.72 -4.49 -3.07
N THR A 207 -9.81 -5.83 -3.02
CA THR A 207 -10.86 -6.59 -3.72
C THR A 207 -12.23 -6.50 -3.05
N GLU A 208 -12.28 -6.24 -1.74
CA GLU A 208 -13.53 -6.06 -0.98
C GLU A 208 -14.24 -4.75 -1.33
N VAL A 209 -13.55 -3.77 -1.92
CA VAL A 209 -14.16 -2.54 -2.43
C VAL A 209 -14.89 -2.83 -3.73
N LYS A 210 -16.09 -3.39 -3.62
CA LYS A 210 -17.02 -3.45 -4.76
C LYS A 210 -17.52 -2.04 -5.07
N PRO A 211 -17.42 -1.56 -6.33
CA PRO A 211 -18.12 -0.35 -6.71
C PRO A 211 -19.61 -0.59 -6.47
N PRO A 212 -20.32 0.34 -5.79
CA PRO A 212 -21.77 0.28 -5.71
C PRO A 212 -22.37 -0.04 -7.08
N GLU A 213 -23.37 -0.91 -7.17
CA GLU A 213 -24.05 -1.18 -8.45
C GLU A 213 -24.56 0.11 -9.11
N SER A 214 -24.83 1.16 -8.30
CA SER A 214 -25.16 2.52 -8.76
C SER A 214 -23.98 3.33 -9.34
N THR A 215 -22.72 3.05 -8.95
CA THR A 215 -21.52 3.71 -9.53
C THR A 215 -21.15 3.17 -10.90
N VAL A 216 -21.73 2.04 -11.30
CA VAL A 216 -21.59 1.47 -12.64
C VAL A 216 -22.35 2.29 -13.69
N TYR A 217 -23.32 3.12 -13.27
CA TYR A 217 -23.94 4.12 -14.12
C TYR A 217 -23.22 5.46 -13.94
N PHE A 218 -22.24 5.72 -14.80
CA PHE A 218 -21.61 7.04 -14.96
C PHE A 218 -22.61 8.20 -15.05
N GLY A 219 -23.87 7.91 -15.43
CA GLY A 219 -24.96 8.89 -15.59
C GLY A 219 -25.71 9.31 -14.33
N ASP A 220 -25.76 8.47 -13.30
CA ASP A 220 -26.52 8.76 -12.07
C ASP A 220 -25.63 9.35 -10.97
N ALA A 221 -24.33 9.45 -11.24
CA ALA A 221 -23.41 10.21 -10.42
C ALA A 221 -23.84 11.69 -10.44
N LEU A 222 -24.50 12.14 -9.36
CA LEU A 222 -24.81 13.53 -8.99
C LEU A 222 -23.63 14.53 -9.12
N PHE A 223 -22.45 14.05 -9.52
CA PHE A 223 -21.15 14.72 -9.57
C PHE A 223 -20.79 15.25 -10.95
N LEU A 224 -21.26 14.65 -12.05
CA LEU A 224 -20.98 15.15 -13.41
C LEU A 224 -22.01 16.19 -13.88
N THR A 225 -22.48 17.03 -12.96
CA THR A 225 -23.36 18.14 -13.36
C THR A 225 -22.56 19.19 -14.11
N ARG A 226 -23.21 19.85 -15.07
CA ARG A 226 -22.65 20.99 -15.81
C ARG A 226 -22.01 22.01 -14.85
N GLN A 227 -22.72 22.37 -13.77
CA GLN A 227 -22.25 23.32 -12.77
C GLN A 227 -20.98 22.85 -12.05
N PHE A 228 -20.90 21.57 -11.67
CA PHE A 228 -19.71 21.03 -11.01
C PHE A 228 -18.50 21.06 -11.94
N ILE A 229 -18.64 20.62 -13.20
CA ILE A 229 -17.57 20.64 -14.19
C ILE A 229 -17.09 22.08 -14.43
N SER A 230 -18.01 23.03 -14.63
CA SER A 230 -17.66 24.44 -14.79
C SER A 230 -16.91 25.00 -13.59
N HIS A 231 -17.35 24.68 -12.36
CA HIS A 231 -16.68 25.11 -11.14
C HIS A 231 -15.24 24.58 -11.07
N ILE A 232 -15.02 23.30 -11.37
CA ILE A 232 -13.68 22.72 -11.43
C ILE A 232 -12.85 23.40 -12.53
N CYS A 233 -13.39 23.57 -13.74
CA CYS A 233 -12.68 24.25 -14.85
C CYS A 233 -12.24 25.67 -14.49
N TYR A 234 -13.02 26.42 -13.71
CA TYR A 234 -12.66 27.77 -13.28
C TYR A 234 -11.45 27.80 -12.35
N GLY A 235 -11.33 26.79 -11.48
CA GLY A 235 -10.22 26.66 -10.53
C GLY A 235 -8.98 25.93 -11.07
N VAL A 236 -8.97 25.46 -12.32
CA VAL A 236 -7.78 24.85 -12.93
C VAL A 236 -6.74 25.94 -13.25
N ILE A 237 -5.51 25.76 -12.77
CA ILE A 237 -4.37 26.59 -13.16
C ILE A 237 -3.82 26.02 -14.48
N LEU A 238 -3.93 26.81 -15.54
CA LEU A 238 -3.41 26.43 -16.85
C LEU A 238 -1.89 26.47 -16.87
N LYS A 239 -1.28 25.57 -17.64
CA LYS A 239 0.17 25.55 -17.87
C LYS A 239 0.51 25.68 -19.34
N LYS A 240 1.52 26.48 -19.65
CA LYS A 240 2.13 26.58 -20.98
C LYS A 240 3.64 26.54 -20.82
N ASP A 241 4.31 25.60 -21.48
CA ASP A 241 5.77 25.44 -21.42
C ASP A 241 6.29 25.36 -19.95
N ASN A 242 5.54 24.64 -19.10
CA ASN A 242 5.74 24.51 -17.64
C ASN A 242 5.56 25.79 -16.80
N LEU A 243 5.07 26.88 -17.40
CA LEU A 243 4.74 28.12 -16.70
C LEU A 243 3.24 28.20 -16.39
N ASP A 244 2.90 28.67 -15.21
CA ASP A 244 1.51 28.90 -14.79
C ASP A 244 0.95 30.12 -15.52
N VAL A 245 -0.11 29.88 -16.30
CA VAL A 245 -0.86 30.86 -17.09
C VAL A 245 -2.03 31.44 -16.29
N GLY A 246 -2.49 30.72 -15.27
CA GLY A 246 -3.50 31.17 -14.32
C GLY A 246 -4.85 30.47 -14.42
N SER A 247 -5.78 30.97 -13.61
CA SER A 247 -7.18 30.54 -13.48
C SER A 247 -8.11 31.73 -13.77
N VAL A 248 -9.42 31.58 -13.56
CA VAL A 248 -10.38 32.70 -13.62
C VAL A 248 -10.06 33.84 -12.64
N GLU A 249 -9.36 33.53 -11.55
CA GLU A 249 -8.99 34.50 -10.51
C GLU A 249 -7.74 35.31 -10.87
N HIS A 250 -7.06 34.92 -11.96
CA HIS A 250 -5.82 35.56 -12.40
C HIS A 250 -6.08 36.59 -13.50
N ALA A 251 -5.07 37.43 -13.77
CA ALA A 251 -5.14 38.41 -14.83
C ALA A 251 -5.42 37.77 -16.20
N PRO A 252 -6.10 38.50 -17.13
CA PRO A 252 -6.35 38.03 -18.48
C PRO A 252 -5.10 37.50 -19.17
N TYR A 253 -5.19 36.32 -19.77
CA TYR A 253 -4.12 35.76 -20.58
C TYR A 253 -4.59 35.58 -22.01
N ARG A 254 -4.17 36.51 -22.88
CA ARG A 254 -4.63 36.57 -24.27
C ARG A 254 -3.76 35.72 -25.17
N CYS A 255 -4.34 34.68 -25.76
CA CYS A 255 -3.70 33.80 -26.71
C CYS A 255 -4.13 34.14 -28.15
N THR A 256 -3.16 34.32 -29.05
CA THR A 256 -3.38 34.64 -30.48
C THR A 256 -3.07 33.48 -31.41
N SER A 257 -2.31 32.50 -30.94
CA SER A 257 -1.94 31.31 -31.72
C SER A 257 -2.97 30.22 -31.56
N HIS A 258 -3.49 29.70 -32.69
CA HIS A 258 -4.40 28.55 -32.69
C HIS A 258 -3.77 27.31 -32.03
N LYS A 259 -2.48 27.06 -32.32
CA LYS A 259 -1.73 25.94 -31.72
C LYS A 259 -1.66 26.05 -30.20
N SER A 260 -1.32 27.23 -29.68
CA SER A 260 -1.25 27.45 -28.23
C SER A 260 -2.62 27.43 -27.58
N LEU A 261 -3.65 27.92 -28.26
CA LEU A 261 -5.03 27.87 -27.76
C LEU A 261 -5.52 26.41 -27.63
N ASN A 262 -5.22 25.55 -28.61
CA ASN A 262 -5.57 24.14 -28.56
C ASN A 262 -4.79 23.40 -27.46
N GLN A 263 -3.50 23.68 -27.28
CA GLN A 263 -2.71 23.12 -26.19
C GLN A 263 -3.26 23.51 -24.81
N LEU A 264 -3.63 24.78 -24.63
CA LEU A 264 -4.23 25.27 -23.38
C LEU A 264 -5.61 24.67 -23.14
N ARG A 265 -6.42 24.50 -24.19
CA ARG A 265 -7.70 23.78 -24.09
C ARG A 265 -7.49 22.33 -23.65
N GLN A 266 -6.55 21.62 -24.27
CA GLN A 266 -6.24 20.23 -23.92
C GLN A 266 -5.77 20.10 -22.47
N ASN A 267 -4.89 21.01 -22.04
CA ASN A 267 -4.43 21.11 -20.66
C ASN A 267 -5.59 21.37 -19.70
N LEU A 268 -6.51 22.29 -20.03
CA LEU A 268 -7.69 22.57 -19.21
C LEU A 268 -8.56 21.32 -19.05
N GLU A 269 -8.85 20.63 -20.15
CA GLU A 269 -9.68 19.43 -20.17
C GLU A 269 -9.07 18.30 -19.32
N GLU A 270 -7.79 18.00 -19.51
CA GLU A 270 -7.07 16.97 -18.74
C GLU A 270 -7.03 17.29 -17.25
N GLN A 271 -6.63 18.51 -16.89
CA GLN A 271 -6.53 18.94 -15.50
C GLN A 271 -7.91 18.99 -14.82
N THR A 272 -8.96 19.32 -15.57
CA THR A 272 -10.34 19.27 -15.07
C THR A 272 -10.72 17.83 -14.74
N ILE A 273 -10.44 16.87 -15.61
CA ILE A 273 -10.73 15.45 -15.37
C ILE A 273 -9.97 14.95 -14.14
N HIS A 274 -8.67 15.24 -14.05
CA HIS A 274 -7.85 14.91 -12.87
C HIS A 274 -8.46 15.45 -11.57
N LYS A 275 -8.90 16.71 -11.56
CA LYS A 275 -9.54 17.33 -10.39
C LYS A 275 -10.92 16.73 -10.09
N ILE A 276 -11.72 16.38 -11.10
CA ILE A 276 -12.99 15.66 -10.91
C ILE A 276 -12.72 14.32 -10.22
N CYS A 277 -11.79 13.51 -10.73
CA CYS A 277 -11.47 12.21 -10.16
C CYS A 277 -10.87 12.30 -8.76
N SER A 278 -10.02 13.30 -8.53
CA SER A 278 -9.49 13.58 -7.19
C SER A 278 -10.59 13.98 -6.21
N SER A 279 -11.58 14.75 -6.64
CA SER A 279 -12.73 15.14 -5.81
C SER A 279 -13.65 13.96 -5.47
N LEU A 280 -13.72 12.95 -6.34
CA LEU A 280 -14.47 11.72 -6.10
C LEU A 280 -13.85 10.85 -5.00
N LYS A 281 -12.51 10.91 -4.82
CA LYS A 281 -11.81 10.23 -3.71
C LYS A 281 -12.35 10.66 -2.34
N PHE A 282 -12.67 11.95 -2.18
CA PHE A 282 -13.06 12.52 -0.90
C PHE A 282 -14.56 12.40 -0.57
N LYS A 283 -15.45 12.51 -1.57
CA LYS A 283 -16.90 12.62 -1.30
C LYS A 283 -17.62 11.30 -1.06
N HIS A 284 -17.12 10.19 -1.61
CA HIS A 284 -17.88 8.92 -1.63
C HIS A 284 -17.23 7.77 -0.88
N ASN A 285 -16.08 8.00 -0.24
CA ASN A 285 -15.20 6.91 0.16
C ASN A 285 -15.02 5.89 -0.97
N LEU A 286 -15.08 6.36 -2.24
CA LEU A 286 -14.72 5.52 -3.38
C LEU A 286 -13.28 5.13 -3.10
N GLY A 287 -13.06 3.84 -2.83
CA GLY A 287 -11.72 3.34 -2.54
C GLY A 287 -10.78 3.87 -3.61
N CYS A 288 -9.57 4.27 -3.20
CA CYS A 288 -8.70 5.06 -4.05
C CYS A 288 -8.46 4.41 -5.44
N ILE A 289 -8.58 3.08 -5.53
CA ILE A 289 -8.48 2.32 -6.77
C ILE A 289 -9.62 2.60 -7.74
N THR A 290 -10.88 2.60 -7.30
CA THR A 290 -12.03 2.91 -8.17
C THR A 290 -11.89 4.30 -8.81
N SER A 291 -11.39 5.28 -8.07
CA SER A 291 -11.14 6.62 -8.62
C SER A 291 -10.01 6.67 -9.66
N HIS A 292 -8.95 5.88 -9.50
CA HIS A 292 -7.85 5.80 -10.47
C HIS A 292 -8.28 5.09 -11.75
N ILE A 293 -9.11 4.04 -11.62
CA ILE A 293 -9.71 3.37 -12.78
C ILE A 293 -10.56 4.37 -13.58
N LEU A 294 -11.43 5.10 -12.87
CA LEU A 294 -12.29 6.11 -13.46
C LEU A 294 -11.51 7.21 -14.18
N GLU A 295 -10.46 7.73 -13.54
CA GLU A 295 -9.56 8.75 -14.08
C GLU A 295 -8.94 8.32 -15.40
N LYS A 296 -8.34 7.14 -15.46
CA LYS A 296 -7.72 6.64 -16.69
C LYS A 296 -8.72 6.42 -17.81
N ILE A 297 -9.93 5.94 -17.50
CA ILE A 297 -10.99 5.77 -18.51
C ILE A 297 -11.44 7.13 -19.05
N LEU A 298 -11.62 8.11 -18.17
CA LEU A 298 -12.02 9.46 -18.58
C LEU A 298 -10.94 10.14 -19.43
N LEU A 299 -9.67 10.02 -19.02
CA LEU A 299 -8.55 10.57 -19.79
C LEU A 299 -8.42 9.89 -21.15
N LYS A 300 -8.53 8.55 -21.20
CA LYS A 300 -8.51 7.80 -22.46
C LYS A 300 -9.69 8.19 -23.36
N ALA A 301 -10.90 8.29 -22.80
CA ALA A 301 -12.07 8.74 -23.54
C ALA A 301 -11.87 10.11 -24.18
N VAL A 302 -11.35 11.06 -23.42
CA VAL A 302 -11.05 12.40 -23.92
C VAL A 302 -9.92 12.39 -24.95
N ALA A 303 -8.91 11.54 -24.79
CA ALA A 303 -7.84 11.38 -25.78
C ALA A 303 -8.31 10.76 -27.10
N ASP A 304 -9.08 9.66 -27.05
CA ASP A 304 -9.60 8.97 -28.22
C ASP A 304 -10.49 9.90 -29.07
N LEU A 305 -11.29 10.76 -28.41
CA LEU A 305 -12.17 11.72 -29.09
C LEU A 305 -11.43 12.89 -29.73
N ARG A 306 -10.30 13.30 -29.16
CA ARG A 306 -9.43 14.32 -29.78
C ARG A 306 -8.79 13.83 -31.07
N SER A 307 -8.61 12.52 -31.23
CA SER A 307 -8.05 11.98 -32.48
C SER A 307 -8.99 12.12 -33.68
N GLU A 308 -10.30 12.26 -33.45
CA GLU A 308 -11.31 12.43 -34.49
C GLU A 308 -11.47 13.91 -34.94
N ASP A 309 -11.22 14.88 -34.05
CA ASP A 309 -11.50 16.32 -34.29
C ASP A 309 -10.31 17.12 -34.86
N MET A 310 -9.08 16.65 -34.71
CA MET A 310 -7.86 17.46 -34.94
C MET A 310 -7.50 17.75 -36.40
N ASP A 311 -8.17 17.12 -37.37
CA ASP A 311 -7.88 17.32 -38.80
C ASP A 311 -8.64 18.49 -39.46
N SER A 312 -9.61 19.11 -38.78
CA SER A 312 -10.58 19.98 -39.47
C SER A 312 -10.34 21.50 -39.45
N CYS A 313 -9.47 22.06 -38.61
CA CYS A 313 -9.44 23.53 -38.42
C CYS A 313 -8.04 24.17 -38.46
N LYS A 314 -7.53 24.46 -39.66
CA LYS A 314 -6.34 25.33 -39.88
C LYS A 314 -6.72 26.83 -40.04
N GLY A 315 -7.68 27.32 -39.27
CA GLY A 315 -8.09 28.73 -39.28
C GLY A 315 -7.20 29.61 -38.41
N LYS A 316 -6.80 30.79 -38.90
CA LYS A 316 -6.21 31.85 -38.03
C LYS A 316 -7.30 32.35 -37.07
N VAL A 317 -6.98 32.44 -35.77
CA VAL A 317 -7.89 33.06 -34.80
C VAL A 317 -7.94 34.57 -35.08
N ALA A 318 -9.11 35.09 -35.45
CA ALA A 318 -9.25 36.48 -35.90
C ALA A 318 -9.05 37.51 -34.77
N LEU A 319 -9.19 37.11 -33.50
CA LEU A 319 -9.07 37.97 -32.33
C LEU A 319 -8.34 37.24 -31.18
N PRO A 320 -7.55 37.93 -30.34
CA PRO A 320 -6.94 37.32 -29.16
C PRO A 320 -8.02 36.77 -28.22
N VAL A 321 -7.87 35.51 -27.81
CA VAL A 321 -8.80 34.84 -26.88
C VAL A 321 -8.23 34.88 -25.47
N ASP A 322 -8.97 35.38 -24.50
CA ASP A 322 -8.60 35.33 -23.09
C ASP A 322 -8.96 33.95 -22.50
N VAL A 323 -7.94 33.13 -22.23
CA VAL A 323 -8.13 31.76 -21.69
C VAL A 323 -8.42 31.75 -20.19
N ASN A 324 -8.24 32.87 -19.50
CA ASN A 324 -8.63 33.03 -18.10
C ASN A 324 -10.06 33.57 -17.97
N SER A 325 -10.71 33.96 -19.07
CA SER A 325 -12.11 34.39 -19.04
C SER A 325 -13.06 33.26 -18.62
N LYS A 326 -14.14 33.63 -17.91
CA LYS A 326 -15.21 32.68 -17.53
C LYS A 326 -15.89 32.12 -18.77
N GLU A 327 -16.07 32.95 -19.80
CA GLU A 327 -16.75 32.60 -21.05
C GLU A 327 -16.00 31.49 -21.79
N TRP A 328 -14.69 31.64 -21.99
CA TRP A 328 -13.90 30.62 -22.67
C TRP A 328 -13.87 29.30 -21.90
N ARG A 329 -13.66 29.35 -20.58
CA ARG A 329 -13.63 28.15 -19.73
C ARG A 329 -14.99 27.48 -19.60
N LEU A 330 -16.08 28.26 -19.60
CA LEU A 330 -17.44 27.72 -19.64
C LEU A 330 -17.68 26.97 -20.94
N GLY A 331 -17.23 27.51 -22.08
CA GLY A 331 -17.30 26.81 -23.37
C GLY A 331 -16.57 25.46 -23.37
N VAL A 332 -15.38 25.40 -22.74
CA VAL A 332 -14.64 24.14 -22.58
C VAL A 332 -15.37 23.19 -21.62
N ALA A 333 -15.87 23.68 -20.48
CA ALA A 333 -16.63 22.89 -19.52
C ALA A 333 -17.92 22.30 -20.12
N ASP A 334 -18.61 23.07 -20.96
CA ASP A 334 -19.84 22.66 -21.63
C ASP A 334 -19.58 21.59 -22.71
N ALA A 335 -18.49 21.74 -23.45
CA ALA A 335 -18.03 20.72 -24.39
C ALA A 335 -17.71 19.41 -23.65
N LEU A 336 -16.96 19.48 -22.54
CA LEU A 336 -16.68 18.33 -21.69
C LEU A 336 -17.95 17.69 -21.13
N PHE A 337 -18.88 18.48 -20.61
CA PHE A 337 -20.14 17.96 -20.07
C PHE A 337 -20.95 17.22 -21.14
N THR A 338 -21.10 17.80 -22.32
CA THR A 338 -21.80 17.18 -23.46
C THR A 338 -21.13 15.87 -23.85
N LEU A 339 -19.79 15.90 -23.98
CA LEU A 339 -18.98 14.73 -24.31
C LEU A 339 -19.18 13.57 -23.33
N LEU A 340 -19.05 13.86 -22.04
CA LEU A 340 -19.21 12.86 -20.98
C LEU A 340 -20.64 12.31 -20.95
N LYS A 341 -21.64 13.16 -21.18
CA LYS A 341 -23.05 12.76 -21.21
C LYS A 341 -23.36 11.85 -22.40
N GLU A 342 -22.88 12.17 -23.59
CA GLU A 342 -23.09 11.36 -24.80
C GLU A 342 -22.37 10.01 -24.73
N LYS A 343 -21.12 10.03 -24.25
CA LYS A 343 -20.29 8.83 -24.19
C LYS A 343 -20.53 7.99 -22.95
N ASN A 344 -21.29 8.46 -21.96
CA ASN A 344 -21.61 7.75 -20.72
C ASN A 344 -21.89 6.24 -20.91
N LYS A 345 -22.79 5.88 -21.84
CA LYS A 345 -23.10 4.47 -22.15
C LYS A 345 -21.91 3.71 -22.74
N VAL A 346 -21.14 4.38 -23.59
CA VAL A 346 -19.93 3.83 -24.22
C VAL A 346 -18.79 3.69 -23.21
N LEU A 347 -18.69 4.56 -22.20
CA LEU A 347 -17.66 4.52 -21.16
C LEU A 347 -17.96 3.50 -20.06
N THR A 348 -19.23 3.15 -19.88
CA THR A 348 -19.66 2.17 -18.88
C THR A 348 -19.08 0.77 -19.16
N ASN A 349 -19.03 0.34 -20.42
CA ASN A 349 -18.52 -0.99 -20.78
C ASN A 349 -17.00 -1.13 -20.55
N PRO A 350 -16.14 -0.22 -21.05
CA PRO A 350 -14.71 -0.20 -20.74
C PRO A 350 -14.43 -0.14 -19.23
N PHE A 351 -15.25 0.59 -18.46
CA PHE A 351 -15.13 0.60 -17.00
C PHE A 351 -15.37 -0.78 -16.40
N LYS A 352 -16.45 -1.46 -16.80
CA LYS A 352 -16.75 -2.82 -16.34
C LYS A 352 -15.63 -3.79 -16.73
N GLU A 353 -15.17 -3.73 -17.97
CA GLU A 353 -14.11 -4.60 -18.49
C GLU A 353 -12.81 -4.42 -17.72
N LEU A 354 -12.33 -3.18 -17.55
CA LEU A 354 -11.10 -2.88 -16.81
C LEU A 354 -11.23 -3.22 -15.33
N TYR A 355 -12.41 -3.01 -14.73
CA TYR A 355 -12.66 -3.38 -13.34
C TYR A 355 -12.66 -4.90 -13.16
N GLN A 356 -13.30 -5.65 -14.05
CA GLN A 356 -13.31 -7.12 -14.05
C GLN A 356 -11.91 -7.69 -14.28
N GLU A 357 -11.16 -7.13 -15.22
CA GLU A 357 -9.77 -7.48 -15.47
C GLU A 357 -8.92 -7.25 -14.21
N LEU A 358 -9.06 -6.08 -13.56
CA LEU A 358 -8.37 -5.80 -12.31
C LEU A 358 -8.74 -6.80 -11.22
N GLN A 359 -10.02 -7.10 -11.04
CA GLN A 359 -10.49 -8.04 -10.01
C GLN A 359 -9.92 -9.45 -10.24
N SER A 360 -10.00 -9.96 -11.48
CA SER A 360 -9.43 -11.26 -11.84
C SER A 360 -7.92 -11.31 -11.58
N ASN A 361 -7.22 -10.23 -11.89
CA ASN A 361 -5.79 -10.10 -11.65
C ASN A 361 -5.43 -10.07 -10.15
N LEU A 362 -6.19 -9.33 -9.34
CA LEU A 362 -6.01 -9.29 -7.88
C LEU A 362 -6.30 -10.64 -7.22
N GLU A 363 -7.34 -11.35 -7.69
CA GLU A 363 -7.66 -12.72 -7.24
C GLU A 363 -6.52 -13.69 -7.57
N LEU A 364 -5.95 -13.58 -8.77
CA LEU A 364 -4.78 -14.37 -9.16
C LEU A 364 -3.57 -14.09 -8.25
N VAL A 365 -3.29 -12.82 -7.95
CA VAL A 365 -2.21 -12.44 -7.03
C VAL A 365 -2.47 -13.00 -5.64
N CYS A 366 -3.69 -12.85 -5.10
CA CYS A 366 -4.08 -13.44 -3.82
C CYS A 366 -3.84 -14.95 -3.79
N ALA A 367 -4.30 -15.68 -4.81
CA ALA A 367 -4.14 -17.13 -4.89
C ALA A 367 -2.67 -17.55 -4.90
N ARG A 368 -1.79 -16.78 -5.56
CA ARG A 368 -0.34 -17.03 -5.59
C ARG A 368 0.30 -16.75 -4.23
N ILE A 369 -0.06 -15.65 -3.60
CA ILE A 369 0.42 -15.30 -2.26
C ILE A 369 -0.05 -16.33 -1.23
N GLU A 370 -1.29 -16.81 -1.31
CA GLU A 370 -1.80 -17.87 -0.43
C GLU A 370 -1.08 -19.20 -0.67
N SER A 371 -0.79 -19.57 -1.92
CA SER A 371 0.05 -20.73 -2.21
C SER A 371 1.45 -20.60 -1.56
N TYR A 372 2.06 -19.42 -1.66
CA TYR A 372 3.33 -19.13 -0.98
C TYR A 372 3.23 -19.21 0.55
N LYS A 373 2.16 -18.65 1.13
CA LYS A 373 1.89 -18.75 2.57
C LYS A 373 1.80 -20.22 2.99
N ASN A 374 1.11 -21.06 2.24
CA ASN A 374 0.98 -22.49 2.53
C ASN A 374 2.33 -23.23 2.46
N LEU A 375 3.23 -22.83 1.56
CA LEU A 375 4.59 -23.38 1.48
C LEU A 375 5.49 -22.90 2.63
N CYS A 376 5.30 -21.67 3.10
CA CYS A 376 6.00 -21.13 4.26
C CYS A 376 5.40 -21.57 5.59
N HIS A 377 4.15 -22.05 5.56
CA HIS A 377 3.49 -22.63 6.71
C HIS A 377 4.26 -23.90 7.09
N GLN A 378 5.00 -23.83 8.19
CA GLN A 378 5.75 -24.98 8.64
C GLN A 378 4.76 -26.06 9.08
N ASN A 379 4.91 -27.29 8.59
CA ASN A 379 4.29 -28.48 9.21
C ASN A 379 4.62 -28.56 10.71
N SER A 380 5.73 -27.92 11.13
CA SER A 380 6.14 -27.83 12.51
C SER A 380 5.24 -26.97 13.39
N LEU A 381 4.31 -26.13 12.90
CA LEU A 381 3.45 -25.37 13.82
C LEU A 381 2.49 -26.29 14.61
N SER A 382 2.11 -27.41 14.00
CA SER A 382 1.38 -28.49 14.68
C SER A 382 2.30 -29.51 15.34
N GLU A 383 3.55 -29.70 14.87
CA GLU A 383 4.53 -30.62 15.51
C GLU A 383 5.31 -29.98 16.68
N CYS A 384 5.42 -28.65 16.71
CA CYS A 384 5.92 -27.82 17.81
C CYS A 384 4.81 -27.60 18.86
N LYS A 385 3.65 -28.27 18.71
CA LYS A 385 2.98 -28.86 19.87
C LYS A 385 3.84 -30.01 20.36
N TYR A 386 4.92 -29.64 21.05
CA TYR A 386 5.84 -30.51 21.75
C TYR A 386 5.14 -31.79 22.17
N THR A 387 5.67 -32.90 21.69
CA THR A 387 5.17 -34.25 21.91
C THR A 387 5.20 -34.56 23.41
N ILE A 388 4.17 -34.11 24.15
CA ILE A 388 3.92 -34.46 25.56
C ILE A 388 3.94 -35.99 25.72
N ARG A 389 3.63 -36.73 24.64
CA ARG A 389 3.67 -38.19 24.59
C ARG A 389 5.05 -38.84 24.73
N LYS A 390 6.18 -38.18 24.41
CA LYS A 390 7.51 -38.81 24.52
C LYS A 390 8.21 -38.60 25.87
N MET A 391 7.74 -37.67 26.70
CA MET A 391 8.37 -37.39 28.00
C MET A 391 8.12 -38.48 29.05
N TYR A 392 6.95 -39.14 29.01
CA TYR A 392 6.63 -40.20 29.97
C TYR A 392 7.34 -41.54 29.71
N SER A 393 7.99 -41.73 28.55
CA SER A 393 8.70 -42.96 28.22
C SER A 393 10.21 -42.90 28.46
N LEU A 394 10.80 -41.72 28.68
CA LEU A 394 12.24 -41.54 28.90
C LEU A 394 12.57 -41.26 30.37
N LEU A 395 11.68 -40.58 31.11
CA LEU A 395 11.77 -40.43 32.57
C LEU A 395 11.41 -41.71 33.34
N SER A 396 11.00 -42.77 32.65
CA SER A 396 10.83 -44.11 33.23
C SER A 396 12.10 -44.98 33.10
N PHE A 397 13.17 -44.46 32.51
CA PHE A 397 14.44 -45.18 32.26
C PHE A 397 15.69 -44.48 32.81
N LEU A 398 15.53 -43.31 33.43
CA LEU A 398 16.52 -42.62 34.28
C LEU A 398 15.94 -42.56 35.70
#